data_AF-A0A6B3HVV7-F1
#
_entry.id   AF-A0A6B3HVV7-F1
#
_cell.length_a   1.000
_cell.length_b   1.000
_cell.length_c   1.000
_cell.angle_alpha   90.00
_cell.angle_beta   90.00
_cell.angle_gamma   90.00
#
_symmetry.space_group_name_H-M   'P 1'
#
loop_
_entity.id
_entity.type
_entity.pdbx_description
1 polymer ?
#
loop_
_entity_poly.entity_id
_entity_poly.type
_entity_poly.pdbx_seq_one_letter_code
_entity_poly.pdbx_strand_id
1 'polypeptide(L)'
;GSGGRTPADAAARALAAWQEITDCAWDYGIAPDESLTPRKAAARIVRRGGLDITAGEAVHRIAGAVEQVLYAPEPRPAAGLTEDALTVRAGLEASAGRGARLRAKLAPRSAVRVAWAVSDRWAALVQRWTDRPGRGRWTARLRRLSRQHG
;
A
#
# COMPACT_ATOMS: atom_id res chain seq x y z
N GLY A 1 -12.20 19.32 -9.66
CA GLY A 1 -11.57 19.15 -8.34
C GLY A 1 -10.17 19.70 -8.38
N SER A 2 -9.81 20.55 -7.42
CA SER A 2 -8.61 21.40 -7.39
C SER A 2 -7.35 20.74 -6.79
N GLY A 3 -7.22 19.42 -6.83
CA GLY A 3 -6.12 18.68 -6.18
C GLY A 3 -4.75 18.75 -6.90
N GLY A 4 -4.58 19.72 -7.79
CA GLY A 4 -3.39 19.87 -8.63
C GLY A 4 -2.48 21.03 -8.26
N ARG A 5 -2.88 21.89 -7.31
CA ARG A 5 -2.36 23.27 -7.24
C ARG A 5 -1.14 23.47 -6.34
N THR A 6 -0.85 22.56 -5.41
CA THR A 6 0.27 22.72 -4.47
C THR A 6 1.40 21.71 -4.73
N PRO A 7 2.67 22.05 -4.39
CA PRO A 7 3.78 21.10 -4.42
C PRO A 7 3.53 19.85 -3.55
N ALA A 8 2.83 20.00 -2.42
CA ALA A 8 2.48 18.87 -1.54
C ALA A 8 1.51 17.89 -2.23
N ASP A 9 0.51 18.38 -2.96
CA ASP A 9 -0.40 17.52 -3.72
C ASP A 9 0.33 16.77 -4.84
N ALA A 10 1.31 17.41 -5.48
CA ALA A 10 2.13 16.79 -6.51
C ALA A 10 3.03 15.69 -5.92
N ALA A 11 3.62 15.95 -4.75
CA ALA A 11 4.40 14.96 -4.02
C ALA A 11 3.56 13.75 -3.61
N ALA A 12 2.37 13.98 -3.05
CA ALA A 12 1.44 12.92 -2.69
C ALA A 12 1.03 12.05 -3.90
N ARG A 13 0.78 12.67 -5.05
CA ARG A 13 0.47 11.95 -6.30
C ARG A 13 1.63 11.08 -6.78
N ALA A 14 2.86 11.55 -6.68
CA ALA A 14 4.04 10.76 -7.05
C ALA A 14 4.26 9.55 -6.13
N LEU A 15 4.12 9.74 -4.82
CA LEU A 15 4.24 8.66 -3.85
C LEU A 15 3.09 7.63 -4.01
N ALA A 16 1.86 8.10 -4.26
CA ALA A 16 0.72 7.23 -4.52
C ALA A 16 0.90 6.39 -5.81
N ALA A 17 1.32 7.02 -6.91
CA ALA A 17 1.59 6.30 -8.16
C ALA A 17 2.71 5.25 -7.98
N TRP A 18 3.75 5.56 -7.20
CA TRP A 18 4.81 4.62 -6.86
C TRP A 18 4.32 3.43 -6.05
N GLN A 19 3.49 3.69 -5.04
CA GLN A 19 2.87 2.63 -4.24
C GLN A 19 2.00 1.72 -5.12
N GLU A 20 1.18 2.30 -5.99
CA GLU A 20 0.34 1.54 -6.92
C GLU A 20 1.17 0.61 -7.83
N ILE A 21 2.23 1.12 -8.46
CA ILE A 21 3.04 0.28 -9.35
C ILE A 21 3.86 -0.78 -8.61
N THR A 22 4.31 -0.50 -7.38
CA THR A 22 5.04 -1.49 -6.57
C THR A 22 4.14 -2.60 -6.05
N ASP A 23 2.91 -2.27 -5.64
CA ASP A 23 1.89 -3.25 -5.28
C ASP A 23 1.45 -4.08 -6.50
N CYS A 24 1.20 -3.44 -7.65
CA CYS A 24 0.92 -4.16 -8.90
C CYS A 24 2.06 -5.12 -9.28
N ALA A 25 3.30 -4.65 -9.23
CA ALA A 25 4.47 -5.48 -9.52
C ALA A 25 4.54 -6.69 -8.56
N TRP A 26 4.20 -6.50 -7.30
CA TRP A 26 4.17 -7.57 -6.31
C TRP A 26 3.07 -8.60 -6.59
N ASP A 27 1.91 -8.16 -7.05
CA ASP A 27 0.81 -9.04 -7.47
C ASP A 27 1.22 -9.93 -8.65
N TYR A 28 2.06 -9.39 -9.54
CA TYR A 28 2.70 -10.14 -10.62
C TYR A 28 3.97 -10.91 -10.20
N GLY A 29 4.32 -10.91 -8.91
CA GLY A 29 5.38 -11.75 -8.34
C GLY A 29 6.73 -11.05 -8.15
N ILE A 30 6.80 -9.74 -8.35
CA ILE A 30 8.00 -8.93 -8.16
C ILE A 30 7.93 -8.30 -6.77
N ALA A 31 8.44 -8.98 -5.76
CA ALA A 31 8.43 -8.47 -4.39
C ALA A 31 9.24 -7.17 -4.27
N PRO A 32 8.72 -6.15 -3.54
CA PRO A 32 9.46 -4.92 -3.29
C PRO A 32 10.69 -5.20 -2.43
N ASP A 33 11.65 -4.30 -2.53
CA ASP A 33 12.93 -4.37 -1.82
C ASP A 33 13.28 -2.97 -1.35
N GLU A 34 13.15 -2.76 -0.04
CA GLU A 34 13.31 -1.47 0.62
C GLU A 34 14.77 -0.99 0.63
N SER A 35 15.73 -1.86 0.31
CA SER A 35 17.14 -1.47 0.15
C SER A 35 17.42 -0.75 -1.17
N LEU A 36 16.50 -0.84 -2.13
CA LEU A 36 16.67 -0.23 -3.46
C LEU A 36 16.16 1.20 -3.49
N THR A 37 16.94 2.08 -4.12
CA THR A 37 16.44 3.41 -4.51
C THR A 37 15.30 3.27 -5.51
N PRO A 38 14.38 4.25 -5.63
CA PRO A 38 13.27 4.19 -6.58
C PRO A 38 13.72 3.90 -8.02
N ARG A 39 14.82 4.51 -8.51
CA ARG A 39 15.39 4.18 -9.83
C ARG A 39 15.87 2.74 -9.95
N LYS A 40 16.50 2.17 -8.91
CA LYS A 40 16.97 0.78 -8.92
C LYS A 40 15.79 -0.20 -8.88
N ALA A 41 14.79 0.09 -8.05
CA ALA A 41 13.55 -0.66 -7.98
C ALA A 41 12.80 -0.63 -9.33
N ALA A 42 12.72 0.54 -9.98
CA ALA A 42 12.16 0.68 -11.33
C ALA A 42 12.86 -0.22 -12.33
N ALA A 43 14.19 -0.16 -12.41
CA ALA A 43 14.96 -1.01 -13.31
C ALA A 43 14.74 -2.51 -13.03
N ARG A 44 14.56 -2.90 -11.76
CA ARG A 44 14.22 -4.28 -11.39
C ARG A 44 12.81 -4.66 -11.87
N ILE A 45 11.82 -3.79 -11.70
CA ILE A 45 10.44 -4.00 -12.18
C ILE A 45 10.45 -4.18 -13.70
N VAL A 46 11.12 -3.32 -14.46
CA VAL A 46 11.23 -3.43 -15.92
C VAL A 46 11.81 -4.78 -16.33
N ARG A 47 12.96 -5.17 -15.75
CA ARG A 47 13.63 -6.43 -16.10
C ARG A 47 12.83 -7.67 -15.67
N ARG A 48 12.31 -7.69 -14.45
CA ARG A 48 11.58 -8.87 -13.90
C ARG A 48 10.17 -8.98 -14.47
N GLY A 49 9.55 -7.85 -14.77
CA GLY A 49 8.22 -7.75 -15.36
C GLY A 49 8.21 -7.90 -16.87
N GLY A 50 9.37 -7.99 -17.54
CA GLY A 50 9.45 -8.10 -18.99
C GLY A 50 8.72 -6.96 -19.70
N LEU A 51 8.84 -5.75 -19.15
CA LEU A 51 8.14 -4.58 -19.69
C LEU A 51 8.75 -4.15 -21.01
N ASP A 52 7.88 -3.75 -21.94
CA ASP A 52 8.30 -3.10 -23.18
C ASP A 52 8.89 -1.71 -22.91
N ILE A 53 9.37 -1.06 -23.97
CA ILE A 53 10.00 0.25 -23.89
C ILE A 53 9.04 1.28 -23.27
N THR A 54 7.79 1.31 -23.73
CA THR A 54 6.80 2.30 -23.28
C THR A 54 6.46 2.16 -21.81
N ALA A 55 6.15 0.93 -21.35
CA ALA A 55 5.89 0.67 -19.93
C ALA A 55 7.16 0.88 -19.10
N GLY A 56 8.34 0.52 -19.61
CA GLY A 56 9.60 0.75 -18.91
C GLY A 56 9.92 2.23 -18.68
N GLU A 57 9.73 3.06 -19.69
CA GLU A 57 9.87 4.52 -19.57
C GLU A 57 8.89 5.11 -18.57
N ALA A 58 7.63 4.63 -18.55
CA ALA A 58 6.63 5.06 -17.57
C ALA A 58 7.07 4.74 -16.14
N VAL A 59 7.58 3.53 -15.86
CA VAL A 59 8.14 3.19 -14.53
C VAL A 59 9.28 4.17 -14.16
N HIS A 60 10.17 4.46 -15.10
CA HIS A 60 11.31 5.35 -14.86
C HIS A 60 10.88 6.81 -14.61
N ARG A 61 9.85 7.32 -15.31
CA ARG A 61 9.27 8.65 -15.05
C ARG A 61 8.69 8.75 -13.64
N ILE A 62 7.90 7.76 -13.22
CA ILE A 62 7.35 7.71 -11.85
C ILE A 62 8.48 7.68 -10.82
N ALA A 63 9.48 6.82 -10.99
CA ALA A 63 10.63 6.75 -10.07
C ALA A 63 11.42 8.06 -10.02
N GLY A 64 11.59 8.73 -11.16
CA GLY A 64 12.20 10.06 -11.23
C GLY A 64 11.42 11.10 -10.43
N ALA A 65 10.08 11.10 -10.53
CA ALA A 65 9.22 11.99 -9.76
C ALA A 65 9.34 11.71 -8.24
N VAL A 66 9.38 10.45 -7.82
CA VAL A 66 9.60 10.09 -6.41
C VAL A 66 10.96 10.57 -5.91
N GLU A 67 12.03 10.37 -6.68
CA GLU A 67 13.35 10.86 -6.27
C GLU A 67 13.39 12.39 -6.13
N GLN A 68 12.68 13.13 -6.98
CA GLN A 68 12.53 14.57 -6.80
C GLN A 68 11.82 14.89 -5.48
N VAL A 69 10.75 14.18 -5.15
CA VAL A 69 10.05 14.36 -3.86
C VAL A 69 10.93 14.05 -2.66
N LEU A 70 11.76 13.01 -2.75
CA LEU A 70 12.60 12.55 -1.65
C LEU A 70 13.85 13.41 -1.44
N TYR A 71 14.42 13.95 -2.51
CA TYR A 71 15.75 14.55 -2.46
C TYR A 71 15.81 16.01 -2.92
N ALA A 72 14.79 16.55 -3.57
CA ALA A 72 14.78 17.95 -3.98
C ALA A 72 14.13 18.84 -2.91
N PRO A 73 14.72 20.01 -2.58
CA PRO A 73 14.10 20.99 -1.68
C PRO A 73 12.75 21.50 -2.19
N GLU A 74 12.62 21.67 -3.52
CA GLU A 74 11.40 22.09 -4.20
C GLU A 74 11.07 21.09 -5.31
N PRO A 75 10.24 20.07 -5.04
CA PRO A 75 9.89 19.05 -6.02
C PRO A 75 9.03 19.63 -7.13
N ARG A 76 9.43 19.37 -8.38
CA ARG A 76 8.67 19.80 -9.56
C ARG A 76 7.45 18.91 -9.77
N PRO A 77 6.27 19.48 -10.07
CA PRO A 77 5.10 18.68 -10.41
C PRO A 77 5.34 17.85 -11.67
N ALA A 78 5.23 16.53 -11.57
CA ALA A 78 5.16 15.66 -12.73
C ALA A 78 3.68 15.49 -13.14
N ALA A 79 3.38 15.76 -14.40
CA ALA A 79 2.07 15.48 -15.00
C ALA A 79 2.03 14.04 -15.52
N GLY A 80 0.84 13.47 -15.68
CA GLY A 80 0.68 12.18 -16.34
C GLY A 80 0.97 10.94 -15.48
N LEU A 81 1.19 11.08 -14.17
CA LEU A 81 1.59 9.95 -13.31
C LEU A 81 0.52 8.86 -13.21
N THR A 82 -0.75 9.22 -13.32
CA THR A 82 -1.87 8.26 -13.35
C THR A 82 -1.83 7.45 -14.65
N GLU A 83 -1.64 8.12 -15.78
CA GLU A 83 -1.54 7.51 -17.10
C GLU A 83 -0.30 6.61 -17.20
N ASP A 84 0.81 7.05 -16.62
CA ASP A 84 2.03 6.24 -16.49
C ASP A 84 1.76 4.99 -15.65
N ALA A 85 1.08 5.09 -14.50
CA ALA A 85 0.75 3.93 -13.66
C ALA A 85 -0.15 2.92 -14.40
N LEU A 86 -1.15 3.40 -15.14
CA LEU A 86 -2.01 2.57 -15.99
C LEU A 86 -1.20 1.87 -17.10
N THR A 87 -0.25 2.58 -17.70
CA THR A 87 0.63 2.03 -18.74
C THR A 87 1.52 0.92 -18.17
N VAL A 88 2.09 1.12 -16.98
CA VAL A 88 2.87 0.10 -16.28
C VAL A 88 2.01 -1.13 -15.97
N ARG A 89 0.79 -0.93 -15.46
CA ARG A 89 -0.14 -2.02 -15.16
C ARG A 89 -0.50 -2.82 -16.42
N ALA A 90 -0.77 -2.14 -17.53
CA ALA A 90 -1.04 -2.78 -18.81
C ALA A 90 0.16 -3.58 -19.32
N GLY A 91 1.38 -3.04 -19.20
CA GLY A 91 2.62 -3.74 -19.55
C GLY A 91 2.84 -5.00 -18.71
N LEU A 92 2.63 -4.92 -17.40
CA LEU A 92 2.71 -6.09 -16.50
C LEU A 92 1.65 -7.15 -16.82
N GLU A 93 0.42 -6.74 -17.15
CA GLU A 93 -0.62 -7.68 -17.58
C GLU A 93 -0.24 -8.34 -18.91
N ALA A 94 0.24 -7.57 -19.88
CA ALA A 94 0.63 -8.05 -21.20
C ALA A 94 1.75 -9.10 -21.13
N SER A 95 2.78 -8.86 -20.31
CA SER A 95 3.90 -9.79 -20.15
C SER A 95 3.58 -11.00 -19.27
N ALA A 96 2.57 -10.92 -18.41
CA ALA A 96 2.20 -12.00 -17.51
C ALA A 96 1.51 -13.17 -18.24
N GLY A 97 1.93 -14.41 -17.91
CA GLY A 97 1.22 -15.62 -18.32
C GLY A 97 -0.16 -15.74 -17.68
N ARG A 98 -1.06 -16.56 -18.27
CA ARG A 98 -2.48 -16.69 -17.87
C ARG A 98 -2.67 -16.95 -16.37
N GLY A 99 -1.86 -17.81 -15.75
CA GLY A 99 -1.95 -18.12 -14.32
C GLY A 99 -1.50 -16.97 -13.41
N ALA A 100 -0.51 -16.17 -13.83
CA ALA A 100 -0.10 -14.98 -13.09
C ALA A 100 -1.17 -13.89 -13.13
N ARG A 101 -1.81 -13.68 -14.28
CA ARG A 101 -2.95 -12.76 -14.41
C ARG A 101 -4.12 -13.15 -13.50
N LEU A 102 -4.47 -14.43 -13.48
CA LEU A 102 -5.57 -14.92 -12.64
C LEU A 102 -5.26 -14.72 -11.15
N ARG A 103 -4.05 -15.06 -10.69
CA ARG A 103 -3.65 -14.82 -9.30
C ARG A 103 -3.61 -13.35 -8.94
N ALA A 104 -3.07 -12.49 -9.81
CA ALA A 104 -3.03 -11.04 -9.56
C ALA A 104 -4.44 -10.46 -9.37
N LYS A 105 -5.46 -11.01 -10.05
CA LYS A 105 -6.86 -10.59 -9.91
C LYS A 105 -7.59 -11.22 -8.71
N LEU A 106 -7.32 -12.49 -8.39
CA LEU A 106 -8.08 -13.23 -7.36
C LEU A 106 -7.43 -13.23 -5.97
N ALA A 107 -6.12 -13.16 -5.91
CA ALA A 107 -5.36 -13.19 -4.66
C ALA A 107 -4.15 -12.24 -4.76
N PRO A 108 -4.39 -10.91 -4.77
CA PRO A 108 -3.32 -9.92 -4.79
C PRO A 108 -2.42 -10.13 -3.57
N ARG A 109 -1.10 -10.21 -3.76
CA ARG A 109 -0.14 -10.30 -2.65
C ARG A 109 -0.09 -9.00 -1.86
N SER A 110 -0.34 -7.88 -2.53
CA SER A 110 -0.49 -6.55 -1.93
C SER A 110 -1.64 -6.49 -0.92
N ALA A 111 -2.67 -7.35 -1.05
CA ALA A 111 -3.76 -7.44 -0.08
C ALA A 111 -3.29 -7.85 1.32
N VAL A 112 -2.10 -8.44 1.46
CA VAL A 112 -1.48 -8.71 2.76
C VAL A 112 -1.21 -7.40 3.52
N ARG A 113 -0.68 -6.34 2.88
CA ARG A 113 -0.49 -5.03 3.56
C ARG A 113 -1.81 -4.44 4.04
N VAL A 114 -2.86 -4.58 3.25
CA VAL A 114 -4.21 -4.13 3.61
C VAL A 114 -4.74 -4.93 4.79
N ALA A 115 -4.55 -6.25 4.78
CA ALA A 115 -4.95 -7.13 5.88
C ALA A 115 -4.25 -6.77 7.20
N TRP A 116 -2.96 -6.41 7.18
CA TRP A 116 -2.24 -5.90 8.35
C TRP A 116 -2.79 -4.56 8.84
N ALA A 117 -2.96 -3.57 7.96
CA ALA A 117 -3.50 -2.26 8.34
C ALA A 117 -4.95 -2.33 8.88
N VAL A 118 -5.75 -3.26 8.35
CA VAL A 118 -7.09 -3.56 8.86
C VAL A 118 -6.98 -4.23 10.22
N SER A 119 -6.08 -5.21 10.39
CA SER A 119 -5.86 -5.89 11.68
C SER A 119 -5.45 -4.92 12.79
N ASP A 120 -4.61 -3.93 12.51
CA ASP A 120 -4.22 -2.90 13.48
C ASP A 120 -5.42 -2.04 13.93
N ARG A 121 -6.33 -1.72 12.99
CA ARG A 121 -7.58 -1.00 13.31
C ARG A 121 -8.57 -1.87 14.08
N TRP A 122 -8.65 -3.16 13.77
CA TRP A 122 -9.48 -4.11 14.52
C TRP A 122 -8.94 -4.37 15.92
N ALA A 123 -7.62 -4.45 16.10
CA ALA A 123 -6.99 -4.53 17.42
C ALA A 123 -7.33 -3.29 18.27
N ALA A 124 -7.32 -2.09 17.69
CA ALA A 124 -7.72 -0.86 18.36
C ALA A 124 -9.22 -0.82 18.74
N LEU A 125 -10.09 -1.46 17.95
CA LEU A 125 -11.52 -1.60 18.26
C LEU A 125 -11.80 -2.67 19.33
N VAL A 126 -11.08 -3.79 19.28
CA VAL A 126 -11.18 -4.87 20.27
C VAL A 126 -10.68 -4.40 21.64
N GLN A 127 -9.57 -3.64 21.68
CA GLN A 127 -9.06 -3.00 22.91
C GLN A 127 -10.13 -2.10 23.57
N ARG A 128 -10.85 -1.29 22.77
CA ARG A 128 -11.97 -0.45 23.27
C ARG A 128 -13.17 -1.28 23.77
N TRP A 129 -13.35 -2.49 23.26
CA TRP A 129 -14.41 -3.40 23.71
C TRP A 129 -14.03 -4.15 24.99
N THR A 130 -12.75 -4.52 25.16
CA THR A 130 -12.23 -5.12 26.40
C THR A 130 -12.12 -4.11 27.55
N ASP A 131 -11.92 -2.83 27.24
CA ASP A 131 -11.89 -1.74 28.23
C ASP A 131 -13.28 -1.30 28.72
N ARG A 132 -14.37 -1.92 28.26
CA ARG A 132 -15.72 -1.59 28.74
C ARG A 132 -15.88 -2.11 30.18
N PRO A 133 -16.00 -1.23 31.20
CA PRO A 133 -16.06 -1.66 32.58
C PRO A 133 -17.47 -2.18 32.89
N GLY A 134 -17.65 -3.50 32.87
CA GLY A 134 -18.97 -4.10 33.14
C GLY A 134 -18.97 -5.57 33.56
N ARG A 135 -17.84 -6.28 33.40
CA ARG A 135 -17.73 -7.70 33.80
C ARG A 135 -17.30 -7.91 35.27
N GLY A 136 -16.98 -6.85 36.00
CA GLY A 136 -16.59 -6.92 37.42
C GLY A 136 -17.73 -6.77 38.44
N ARG A 137 -18.94 -6.37 38.00
CA ARG A 137 -20.07 -6.12 38.92
C ARG A 137 -20.84 -7.38 39.32
N TRP A 138 -20.71 -8.47 38.56
CA TRP A 138 -21.39 -9.73 38.85
C TRP A 138 -20.70 -10.57 39.93
N THR A 139 -19.38 -10.45 40.10
CA THR A 139 -18.63 -11.16 41.15
C THR A 139 -18.74 -10.47 42.51
N ALA A 140 -18.97 -9.15 42.55
CA ALA A 140 -19.16 -8.40 43.79
C ALA A 140 -20.53 -8.65 44.46
N ARG A 141 -21.56 -9.04 43.70
CA ARG A 141 -22.91 -9.30 44.24
C ARG A 141 -23.01 -10.64 44.97
N LEU A 142 -22.22 -11.65 44.56
CA LEU A 142 -22.22 -12.98 45.18
C LEU A 142 -21.46 -13.01 46.52
N ARG A 143 -20.49 -12.12 46.74
CA ARG A 143 -19.73 -12.06 48.01
C ARG A 143 -20.45 -11.35 49.16
N ARG A 144 -21.58 -10.67 48.91
CA ARG A 144 -22.31 -9.91 49.94
C ARG A 144 -23.44 -10.71 50.60
N LEU A 145 -23.79 -11.89 50.08
CA LEU A 145 -24.81 -12.77 50.67
C LEU A 145 -24.24 -13.84 51.62
N SER A 146 -22.92 -14.08 51.63
CA SER A 146 -22.30 -15.10 52.49
C SER A 146 -21.84 -14.55 53.86
N ARG A 147 -22.24 -13.34 54.25
CA ARG A 147 -21.84 -12.69 55.52
C ARG A 147 -23.00 -12.41 56.49
N GLN A 148 -24.17 -13.02 56.29
CA GLN A 148 -25.33 -12.87 57.18
C GLN A 148 -25.84 -14.19 57.81
N HIS A 149 -25.03 -15.25 57.85
CA HIS A 149 -25.34 -16.48 58.58
C HIS A 149 -24.24 -16.83 59.59
N GLY A 150 -23.94 -15.87 60.46
CA GLY A 150 -23.15 -16.08 61.67
C GLY A 150 -23.96 -15.59 62.86
#